data_AF-A0A2J6RG76-F1
#
_entry.id   AF-A0A2J6RG76-F1
#
_cell.length_a   1.000
_cell.length_b   1.000
_cell.length_c   1.000
_cell.angle_alpha   90.00
_cell.angle_beta   90.00
_cell.angle_gamma   90.00
#
_symmetry.space_group_name_H-M   'P 1'
#
loop_
_entity.id
_entity.type
_entity.pdbx_description
1 polymer ?
#
loop_
_entity_poly.entity_id
_entity_poly.type
_entity_poly.pdbx_seq_one_letter_code
_entity_poly.pdbx_strand_id
1 'polypeptide(L)'
;MWILDISILCWKPNDKIDDELANTHQKWFQVCIDSEMTLKTILSMAESGSRKSRGLDPWSPLAISLMVDAYALLNKKLNNPKKITDSMFATVVNMAAVELVSRNYTRYQNHINGLKEMVRVRGGLSNLDDYIKRMIARVHHLGGNIITDDGKKWTAVESPESKTEITRLCFRPRSPASSDLLKVLKFILSLSKKEIHLTQATSSFLKCQLSSISTNPLISAFEQTIIIATSIYVDFVIHHISPKDIKWNSAANRQLVLSTMQLRSKRDMDENGIVLEWVSAVARTTFFVGLIDWDPERQRSELIEKLEKAVKRLEGLDK
;
A
#
# COMPACT_ATOMS: atom_id res chain seq x y z
N MET A 1 -16.93 -15.31 -5.69
CA MET A 1 -15.56 -15.82 -5.43
C MET A 1 -14.54 -14.67 -5.46
N TRP A 2 -14.73 -13.66 -4.59
CA TRP A 2 -13.88 -12.45 -4.48
C TRP A 2 -13.56 -12.12 -3.00
N ILE A 3 -14.11 -12.89 -2.05
CA ILE A 3 -13.96 -12.69 -0.60
C ILE A 3 -12.55 -13.10 -0.12
N LEU A 4 -11.81 -13.85 -0.94
CA LEU A 4 -10.44 -14.27 -0.65
C LEU A 4 -9.39 -13.19 -0.95
N ASP A 5 -9.70 -12.15 -1.72
CA ASP A 5 -8.69 -11.16 -2.17
C ASP A 5 -8.24 -10.19 -1.07
N ILE A 6 -8.97 -10.07 0.05
CA ILE A 6 -8.56 -9.21 1.17
C ILE A 6 -7.81 -9.99 2.25
N SER A 7 -8.02 -11.31 2.35
CA SER A 7 -7.06 -12.24 2.97
C SER A 7 -5.73 -12.34 2.18
N ILE A 8 -5.68 -11.70 1.01
CA ILE A 8 -4.63 -11.62 -0.01
C ILE A 8 -4.21 -10.15 -0.20
N LEU A 9 -3.79 -9.43 0.85
CA LEU A 9 -3.34 -8.05 0.64
C LEU A 9 -2.08 -7.90 -0.25
N CYS A 10 -1.45 -8.98 -0.74
CA CYS A 10 -0.41 -8.98 -1.80
C CYS A 10 -0.24 -10.36 -2.52
N TRP A 11 -1.23 -10.97 -3.15
CA TRP A 11 -1.03 -12.25 -3.87
C TRP A 11 -1.35 -12.10 -5.36
N LYS A 12 -0.41 -12.49 -6.22
CA LYS A 12 -0.67 -12.82 -7.63
C LYS A 12 -0.34 -14.30 -7.84
N PRO A 13 -1.10 -15.05 -8.66
CA PRO A 13 -1.01 -16.51 -8.72
C PRO A 13 0.18 -17.09 -9.51
N ASN A 14 1.21 -16.30 -9.85
CA ASN A 14 2.18 -16.70 -10.87
C ASN A 14 3.55 -17.19 -10.37
N ASP A 15 3.82 -17.13 -9.07
CA ASP A 15 5.02 -17.74 -8.49
C ASP A 15 4.63 -19.07 -7.84
N LYS A 16 5.46 -20.11 -8.06
CA LYS A 16 5.27 -21.45 -7.47
C LYS A 16 4.91 -21.28 -6.00
N ILE A 17 3.69 -21.68 -5.65
CA ILE A 17 3.23 -21.63 -4.26
C ILE A 17 4.17 -22.52 -3.47
N ASP A 18 4.94 -21.91 -2.57
CA ASP A 18 5.62 -22.65 -1.52
C ASP A 18 4.53 -23.39 -0.72
N ASP A 19 4.59 -24.72 -0.71
CA ASP A 19 3.64 -25.60 -0.01
C ASP A 19 3.46 -25.15 1.46
N GLU A 20 4.48 -24.52 2.05
CA GLU A 20 4.45 -23.96 3.39
C GLU A 20 3.43 -22.81 3.54
N LEU A 21 3.31 -21.95 2.53
CA LEU A 21 2.37 -20.82 2.55
C LEU A 21 0.93 -21.30 2.40
N ALA A 22 0.68 -22.25 1.50
CA ALA A 22 -0.63 -22.87 1.33
C ALA A 22 -1.12 -23.50 2.64
N ASN A 23 -0.25 -24.27 3.31
CA ASN A 23 -0.53 -24.87 4.61
C ASN A 23 -0.83 -23.82 5.69
N THR A 24 -0.07 -22.72 5.71
CA THR A 24 -0.30 -21.59 6.62
C THR A 24 -1.69 -20.98 6.42
N HIS A 25 -2.10 -20.74 5.17
CA HIS A 25 -3.41 -20.18 4.87
C HIS A 25 -4.55 -21.13 5.17
N GLN A 26 -4.39 -22.42 4.89
CA GLN A 26 -5.41 -23.42 5.22
C GLN A 26 -5.67 -23.48 6.73
N LYS A 27 -4.61 -23.54 7.55
CA LYS A 27 -4.73 -23.53 9.02
C LYS A 27 -5.34 -22.22 9.53
N TRP A 28 -4.91 -21.08 8.98
CA TRP A 28 -5.47 -19.79 9.33
C TRP A 28 -6.96 -19.70 9.00
N PHE A 29 -7.36 -20.15 7.82
CA PHE A 29 -8.75 -20.16 7.38
C PHE A 29 -9.59 -21.03 8.31
N GLN A 30 -9.09 -22.22 8.67
CA GLN A 30 -9.78 -23.12 9.60
C GLN A 30 -10.04 -22.44 10.95
N VAL A 31 -9.04 -21.76 11.52
CA VAL A 31 -9.19 -21.01 12.78
C VAL A 31 -10.17 -19.84 12.65
N CYS A 32 -10.27 -19.23 11.46
CA CYS A 32 -11.23 -18.18 11.21
C CYS A 32 -12.67 -18.70 11.21
N ILE A 33 -12.92 -19.86 10.61
CA ILE A 33 -14.28 -20.42 10.51
C ILE A 33 -14.73 -21.13 11.79
N ASP A 34 -13.80 -21.70 12.58
CA ASP A 34 -14.12 -22.43 13.81
C ASP A 34 -14.50 -21.53 15.00
N SER A 35 -14.28 -20.23 14.88
CA SER A 35 -14.48 -19.26 15.96
C SER A 35 -15.39 -18.14 15.51
N GLU A 36 -16.56 -18.00 16.12
CA GLU A 36 -17.55 -16.97 15.79
C GLU A 36 -16.94 -15.56 15.76
N MET A 37 -16.16 -15.18 16.79
CA MET A 37 -15.52 -13.86 16.84
C MET A 37 -14.53 -13.65 15.69
N THR A 38 -13.78 -14.70 15.32
CA THR A 38 -12.80 -14.62 14.25
C THR A 38 -13.51 -14.54 12.90
N LEU A 39 -14.56 -15.35 12.70
CA LEU A 39 -15.40 -15.33 11.52
C LEU A 39 -16.02 -13.94 11.30
N LYS A 40 -16.52 -13.30 12.37
CA LYS A 40 -17.08 -11.95 12.28
C LYS A 40 -16.02 -10.92 11.86
N THR A 41 -14.79 -11.00 12.37
CA THR A 41 -13.71 -10.09 11.93
C THR A 41 -13.31 -10.28 10.47
N ILE A 42 -13.21 -11.52 9.98
CA ILE A 42 -12.85 -11.76 8.58
C ILE A 42 -13.98 -11.35 7.63
N LEU A 43 -15.24 -11.53 8.03
CA LEU A 43 -16.40 -11.04 7.28
C LEU A 43 -16.45 -9.51 7.25
N SER A 44 -16.17 -8.84 8.37
CA SER A 44 -16.08 -7.37 8.39
C SER A 44 -14.96 -6.85 7.49
N MET A 45 -13.81 -7.53 7.50
CA MET A 45 -12.69 -7.22 6.60
C MET A 45 -13.07 -7.39 5.13
N ALA A 46 -13.74 -8.51 4.79
CA ALA A 46 -14.20 -8.78 3.43
C ALA A 46 -15.20 -7.73 2.93
N GLU A 47 -16.18 -7.37 3.76
CA GLU A 47 -17.13 -6.30 3.46
C GLU A 47 -16.41 -4.96 3.26
N SER A 48 -15.54 -4.58 4.20
CA SER A 48 -14.81 -3.32 4.17
C SER A 48 -13.95 -3.19 2.90
N GLY A 49 -13.20 -4.22 2.55
CA GLY A 49 -12.36 -4.18 1.35
C GLY A 49 -13.17 -4.27 0.04
N SER A 50 -14.27 -5.04 0.01
CA SER A 50 -15.18 -5.11 -1.15
C SER A 50 -15.82 -3.76 -1.45
N ARG A 51 -16.20 -3.01 -0.41
CA ARG A 51 -16.71 -1.65 -0.56
C ARG A 51 -15.63 -0.67 -1.00
N LYS A 52 -14.46 -0.74 -0.38
CA LYS A 52 -13.32 0.12 -0.71
C LYS A 52 -12.87 -0.05 -2.16
N SER A 53 -12.84 -1.28 -2.69
CA SER A 53 -12.48 -1.53 -4.10
C SER A 53 -13.48 -0.92 -5.08
N ARG A 54 -14.72 -0.69 -4.66
CA ARG A 54 -15.77 0.03 -5.41
C ARG A 54 -15.77 1.53 -5.15
N GLY A 55 -14.84 2.05 -4.35
CA GLY A 55 -14.79 3.47 -3.97
C GLY A 55 -15.91 3.90 -3.03
N LEU A 56 -16.53 2.97 -2.32
CA LEU A 56 -17.52 3.22 -1.28
C LEU A 56 -16.84 3.35 0.09
N ASP A 57 -17.55 3.94 1.06
CA ASP A 57 -17.12 3.94 2.47
C ASP A 57 -16.92 2.49 2.96
N PRO A 58 -15.71 2.10 3.44
CA PRO A 58 -15.46 0.76 3.98
C PRO A 58 -16.30 0.42 5.21
N TRP A 59 -16.79 1.40 5.97
CA TRP A 59 -17.49 1.19 7.25
C TRP A 59 -19.01 1.12 7.07
N SER A 60 -19.50 0.13 6.33
CA SER A 60 -20.95 -0.10 6.25
C SER A 60 -21.55 -0.47 7.62
N PRO A 61 -22.87 -0.26 7.82
CA PRO A 61 -23.55 -0.72 9.03
C PRO A 61 -23.31 -2.22 9.33
N LEU A 62 -23.18 -3.05 8.29
CA LEU A 62 -22.82 -4.45 8.42
C LEU A 62 -21.39 -4.65 8.93
N ALA A 63 -20.39 -4.00 8.32
CA ALA A 63 -19.00 -4.09 8.74
C ALA A 63 -18.81 -3.63 10.20
N ILE A 64 -19.50 -2.55 10.58
CA ILE A 64 -19.52 -2.03 11.96
C ILE A 64 -20.17 -3.04 12.90
N SER A 65 -21.36 -3.55 12.58
CA SER A 65 -22.06 -4.55 13.42
C SER A 65 -21.21 -5.79 13.67
N LEU A 66 -20.56 -6.31 12.63
CA LEU A 66 -19.67 -7.47 12.73
C LEU A 66 -18.47 -7.20 13.65
N MET A 67 -17.86 -6.02 13.56
CA MET A 67 -16.75 -5.62 14.43
C MET A 67 -17.19 -5.44 15.88
N VAL A 68 -18.31 -4.75 16.11
CA VAL A 68 -18.88 -4.54 17.46
C VAL A 68 -19.15 -5.88 18.14
N ASP A 69 -19.78 -6.82 17.43
CA ASP A 69 -20.01 -8.17 17.93
C ASP A 69 -18.70 -8.91 18.23
N ALA A 70 -17.71 -8.83 17.33
CA ALA A 70 -16.41 -9.45 17.55
C ALA A 70 -15.70 -8.87 18.78
N TYR A 71 -15.77 -7.55 19.00
CA TYR A 71 -15.26 -6.91 20.21
C TYR A 71 -15.97 -7.40 21.46
N ALA A 72 -17.30 -7.50 21.44
CA ALA A 72 -18.07 -7.99 22.58
C ALA A 72 -17.66 -9.43 22.95
N LEU A 73 -17.51 -10.31 21.96
CA LEU A 73 -17.08 -11.70 22.17
C LEU A 73 -15.62 -11.77 22.67
N LEU A 74 -14.72 -10.98 22.09
CA LEU A 74 -13.31 -10.93 22.51
C LEU A 74 -13.19 -10.42 23.95
N ASN A 75 -13.88 -9.34 24.30
CA ASN A 75 -13.90 -8.78 25.65
C ASN A 75 -14.47 -9.77 26.67
N LYS A 76 -15.53 -10.51 26.31
CA LYS A 76 -16.07 -11.59 27.16
C LYS A 76 -15.02 -12.66 27.46
N LYS A 77 -14.18 -13.03 26.48
CA LYS A 77 -13.08 -13.99 26.68
C LYS A 77 -11.91 -13.40 27.47
N LEU A 78 -11.60 -12.12 27.27
CA LEU A 78 -10.50 -11.42 27.96
C LEU A 78 -10.81 -11.09 29.42
N ASN A 79 -12.08 -10.89 29.79
CA ASN A 79 -12.47 -10.54 31.16
C ASN A 79 -12.35 -11.71 32.15
N ASN A 80 -12.30 -12.95 31.67
CA ASN A 80 -12.02 -14.12 32.51
C ASN A 80 -11.14 -15.12 31.75
N PRO A 81 -9.88 -14.74 31.46
CA PRO A 81 -9.06 -15.49 30.54
C PRO A 81 -8.51 -16.71 31.29
N LYS A 82 -9.15 -17.87 31.14
CA LYS A 82 -8.53 -19.15 31.53
C LYS A 82 -7.21 -19.36 30.77
N LYS A 83 -7.18 -18.94 29.50
CA LYS A 83 -6.04 -19.07 28.57
C LYS A 83 -6.28 -18.21 27.33
N ILE A 84 -5.26 -17.53 26.80
CA ILE A 84 -5.32 -16.85 25.50
C ILE A 84 -5.35 -17.89 24.38
N THR A 85 -6.32 -17.88 23.47
CA THR A 85 -6.45 -18.89 22.40
C THR A 85 -5.98 -18.35 21.03
N ASP A 86 -5.64 -19.25 20.12
CA ASP A 86 -5.26 -18.93 18.73
C ASP A 86 -6.34 -18.12 18.01
N SER A 87 -7.61 -18.43 18.27
CA SER A 87 -8.73 -17.64 17.75
C SER A 87 -8.73 -16.20 18.27
N MET A 88 -8.31 -15.94 19.51
CA MET A 88 -8.17 -14.56 20.02
C MET A 88 -7.07 -13.82 19.27
N PHE A 89 -5.92 -14.47 19.02
CA PHE A 89 -4.87 -13.89 18.19
C PHE A 89 -5.39 -13.58 16.79
N ALA A 90 -6.05 -14.54 16.15
CA ALA A 90 -6.59 -14.36 14.81
C ALA A 90 -7.60 -13.22 14.72
N THR A 91 -8.46 -13.09 15.73
CA THR A 91 -9.41 -11.98 15.86
C THR A 91 -8.68 -10.64 15.89
N VAL A 92 -7.68 -10.47 16.77
CA VAL A 92 -6.97 -9.19 16.89
C VAL A 92 -6.09 -8.89 15.68
N VAL A 93 -5.48 -9.90 15.05
CA VAL A 93 -4.76 -9.73 13.77
C VAL A 93 -5.69 -9.23 12.68
N ASN A 94 -6.88 -9.81 12.56
CA ASN A 94 -7.87 -9.36 11.58
C ASN A 94 -8.34 -7.93 11.87
N MET A 95 -8.60 -7.58 13.14
CA MET A 95 -8.95 -6.20 13.53
C MET A 95 -7.83 -5.21 13.19
N ALA A 96 -6.57 -5.54 13.49
CA ALA A 96 -5.41 -4.73 13.15
C ALA A 96 -5.33 -4.50 11.63
N ALA A 97 -5.53 -5.55 10.84
CA ALA A 97 -5.53 -5.45 9.38
C ALA A 97 -6.68 -4.57 8.86
N VAL A 98 -7.89 -4.65 9.43
CA VAL A 98 -9.01 -3.75 9.06
C VAL A 98 -8.66 -2.28 9.37
N GLU A 99 -8.12 -2.00 10.56
CA GLU A 99 -7.74 -0.64 10.94
C GLU A 99 -6.60 -0.11 10.06
N LEU A 100 -5.65 -0.97 9.69
CA LEU A 100 -4.58 -0.64 8.76
C LEU A 100 -5.11 -0.32 7.35
N VAL A 101 -6.02 -1.15 6.82
CA VAL A 101 -6.70 -0.90 5.53
C VAL A 101 -7.48 0.41 5.59
N SER A 102 -8.05 0.74 6.73
CA SER A 102 -8.81 1.96 6.99
C SER A 102 -7.95 3.16 7.37
N ARG A 103 -6.62 2.98 7.45
CA ARG A 103 -5.62 4.02 7.78
C ARG A 103 -5.78 4.60 9.19
N ASN A 104 -6.39 3.87 10.10
CA ASN A 104 -6.49 4.28 11.49
C ASN A 104 -5.28 3.76 12.27
N TYR A 105 -4.14 4.41 12.05
CA TYR A 105 -2.85 3.96 12.62
C TYR A 105 -2.87 3.93 14.15
N THR A 106 -3.58 4.84 14.81
CA THR A 106 -3.73 4.84 16.27
C THR A 106 -4.42 3.57 16.76
N ARG A 107 -5.54 3.17 16.15
CA ARG A 107 -6.24 1.93 16.51
C ARG A 107 -5.44 0.69 16.13
N TYR A 108 -4.80 0.70 14.97
CA TYR A 108 -3.86 -0.34 14.56
C TYR A 108 -2.77 -0.56 15.63
N GLN A 109 -2.11 0.50 16.09
CA GLN A 109 -1.07 0.40 17.14
C GLN A 109 -1.63 -0.15 18.45
N ASN A 110 -2.85 0.21 18.83
CA ASN A 110 -3.52 -0.37 20.00
C ASN A 110 -3.70 -1.89 19.85
N HIS A 111 -4.08 -2.37 18.66
CA HIS A 111 -4.17 -3.81 18.39
C HIS A 111 -2.81 -4.51 18.43
N ILE A 112 -1.76 -3.89 17.87
CA ILE A 112 -0.40 -4.44 17.93
C ILE A 112 0.09 -4.55 19.38
N ASN A 113 -0.15 -3.53 20.20
CA ASN A 113 0.20 -3.56 21.62
C ASN A 113 -0.59 -4.65 22.37
N GLY A 114 -1.88 -4.81 22.06
CA GLY A 114 -2.68 -5.92 22.56
C GLY A 114 -2.12 -7.28 22.16
N LEU A 115 -1.71 -7.46 20.90
CA LEU A 115 -1.07 -8.69 20.43
C LEU A 115 0.23 -8.98 21.20
N LYS A 116 1.09 -7.98 21.42
CA LYS A 116 2.33 -8.15 22.21
C LYS A 116 2.02 -8.67 23.62
N GLU A 117 1.01 -8.10 24.27
CA GLU A 117 0.60 -8.57 25.60
C GLU A 117 0.01 -9.98 25.58
N MET A 118 -0.79 -10.31 24.57
CA MET A 118 -1.32 -11.66 24.38
C MET A 118 -0.20 -12.69 24.17
N VAL A 119 0.83 -12.35 23.38
CA VAL A 119 2.04 -13.18 23.20
C VAL A 119 2.75 -13.37 24.54
N ARG A 120 2.97 -12.30 25.30
CA ARG A 120 3.62 -12.36 26.61
C ARG A 120 2.86 -13.27 27.58
N VAL A 121 1.54 -13.11 27.69
CA VAL A 121 0.68 -13.94 28.55
C VAL A 121 0.66 -15.40 28.11
N ARG A 122 0.80 -15.66 26.80
CA ARG A 122 0.93 -17.02 26.26
C ARG A 122 2.30 -17.67 26.52
N GLY A 123 3.25 -16.94 27.11
CA GLY A 123 4.60 -17.41 27.39
C GLY A 123 5.59 -17.15 26.27
N GLY A 124 5.34 -16.18 25.39
CA GLY A 124 6.21 -15.83 24.28
C GLY A 124 5.83 -16.50 22.95
N LEU A 125 6.51 -16.09 21.86
CA LEU A 125 6.23 -16.56 20.51
C LEU A 125 6.49 -18.06 20.33
N SER A 126 7.46 -18.64 21.04
CA SER A 126 7.78 -20.07 20.98
C SER A 126 6.60 -20.98 21.37
N ASN A 127 5.64 -20.45 22.13
CA ASN A 127 4.43 -21.13 22.56
C ASN A 127 3.23 -20.94 21.62
N LEU A 128 3.47 -20.40 20.41
CA LEU A 128 2.49 -20.26 19.34
C LEU A 128 2.77 -21.22 18.20
N ASP A 129 1.71 -21.64 17.52
CA ASP A 129 1.82 -22.35 16.27
C ASP A 129 2.37 -21.42 15.17
N ASP A 130 3.12 -21.99 14.23
CA ASP A 130 3.85 -21.22 13.22
C ASP A 130 2.94 -20.38 12.31
N TYR A 131 1.74 -20.87 12.01
CA TYR A 131 0.80 -20.13 11.17
C TYR A 131 0.31 -18.84 11.88
N ILE A 132 0.16 -18.84 13.21
CA ILE A 132 -0.16 -17.64 13.99
C ILE A 132 1.02 -16.67 13.98
N LYS A 133 2.24 -17.16 14.22
CA LYS A 133 3.46 -16.35 14.20
C LYS A 133 3.59 -15.60 12.86
N ARG A 134 3.40 -16.32 11.75
CA ARG A 134 3.47 -15.75 10.39
C ARG A 134 2.43 -14.67 10.16
N MET A 135 1.20 -14.86 10.65
CA MET A 135 0.14 -13.87 10.47
C MET A 135 0.33 -12.63 11.35
N ILE A 136 0.83 -12.78 12.59
CA ILE A 136 1.26 -11.65 13.43
C ILE A 136 2.40 -10.88 12.76
N ALA A 137 3.44 -11.58 12.28
CA ALA A 137 4.57 -10.96 11.60
C ALA A 137 4.10 -10.20 10.34
N ARG A 138 3.20 -10.81 9.57
CA ARG A 138 2.65 -10.21 8.34
C ARG A 138 1.88 -8.92 8.64
N VAL A 139 0.94 -8.93 9.59
CA VAL A 139 0.16 -7.73 9.90
C VAL A 139 1.04 -6.62 10.48
N HIS A 140 2.04 -7.00 11.29
CA HIS A 140 2.99 -6.04 11.83
C HIS A 140 3.82 -5.37 10.74
N HIS A 141 4.36 -6.17 9.81
CA HIS A 141 5.14 -5.71 8.67
C HIS A 141 4.33 -4.78 7.75
N LEU A 142 3.08 -5.13 7.45
CA LEU A 142 2.19 -4.30 6.64
C LEU A 142 1.96 -2.92 7.27
N GLY A 143 1.99 -2.81 8.60
CA GLY A 143 1.89 -1.54 9.30
C GLY A 143 3.17 -0.69 9.32
N GLY A 144 4.19 -1.05 8.54
CA GLY A 144 5.44 -0.30 8.42
C GLY A 144 6.31 -0.30 9.66
N ASN A 145 6.01 -1.18 10.63
CA ASN A 145 6.80 -1.35 11.83
C ASN A 145 7.49 -2.72 11.75
N ILE A 146 8.73 -2.83 12.23
CA ILE A 146 9.45 -4.10 12.40
C ILE A 146 9.55 -4.31 13.91
N ILE A 147 9.07 -5.44 14.44
CA ILE A 147 9.34 -5.80 15.84
C ILE A 147 10.79 -6.28 15.87
N THR A 148 11.58 -5.70 16.75
CA THR A 148 12.83 -6.28 17.26
C THR A 148 12.58 -6.55 18.74
N ASP A 149 12.94 -7.73 19.25
CA ASP A 149 12.37 -8.20 20.53
C ASP A 149 13.08 -7.67 21.79
N ASP A 150 14.17 -6.91 21.66
CA ASP A 150 15.01 -6.44 22.78
C ASP A 150 16.17 -5.51 22.34
N GLY A 151 16.17 -5.02 21.10
CA GLY A 151 17.39 -4.48 20.48
C GLY A 151 18.35 -5.57 19.98
N LYS A 152 18.01 -6.85 20.10
CA LYS A 152 18.69 -7.97 19.43
C LYS A 152 17.69 -8.81 18.63
N LYS A 153 17.49 -8.37 17.38
CA LYS A 153 17.09 -9.15 16.20
C LYS A 153 16.03 -10.25 16.45
N TRP A 154 14.79 -9.98 16.01
CA TRP A 154 13.91 -11.03 15.52
C TRP A 154 14.67 -11.82 14.44
N THR A 155 15.20 -12.97 14.79
CA THR A 155 15.24 -14.07 13.84
C THR A 155 14.04 -14.90 14.20
N ALA A 156 12.97 -14.79 13.40
CA ALA A 156 12.21 -15.99 13.14
C ALA A 156 13.22 -17.11 12.81
N VAL A 157 12.82 -18.37 12.91
CA VAL A 157 13.54 -19.41 12.16
C VAL A 157 13.36 -19.05 10.68
N GLU A 158 14.15 -18.09 10.23
CA GLU A 158 14.31 -17.64 8.87
C GLU A 158 15.19 -18.74 8.31
N SER A 159 14.60 -19.61 7.51
CA SER A 159 15.43 -20.32 6.56
C SER A 159 16.25 -19.27 5.80
N PRO A 160 17.51 -19.55 5.44
CA PRO A 160 18.30 -18.67 4.59
C PRO A 160 17.53 -18.22 3.33
N GLU A 161 16.61 -19.05 2.82
CA GLU A 161 15.72 -18.69 1.70
C GLU A 161 14.70 -17.61 2.10
N SER A 162 13.99 -17.75 3.22
CA SER A 162 12.97 -16.78 3.65
C SER A 162 13.57 -15.41 4.02
N LYS A 163 14.80 -15.37 4.53
CA LYS A 163 15.56 -14.11 4.69
C LYS A 163 15.87 -13.48 3.34
N THR A 164 16.26 -14.27 2.34
CA THR A 164 16.64 -13.78 1.01
C THR A 164 15.41 -13.31 0.22
N GLU A 165 14.29 -14.00 0.35
CA GLU A 165 13.02 -13.69 -0.32
C GLU A 165 12.34 -12.47 0.31
N ILE A 166 12.24 -12.41 1.65
CA ILE A 166 11.62 -11.28 2.37
C ILE A 166 12.52 -10.04 2.32
N THR A 167 13.85 -10.19 2.36
CA THR A 167 14.78 -9.06 2.14
C THR A 167 14.77 -8.62 0.66
N ARG A 168 14.61 -9.53 -0.32
CA ARG A 168 14.42 -9.15 -1.74
C ARG A 168 13.10 -8.43 -2.00
N LEU A 169 12.02 -8.82 -1.33
CA LEU A 169 10.68 -8.26 -1.50
C LEU A 169 10.47 -6.95 -0.72
N CYS A 170 11.13 -6.78 0.43
CA CYS A 170 10.86 -5.68 1.37
C CYS A 170 12.05 -4.73 1.63
N PHE A 171 13.28 -5.16 1.35
CA PHE A 171 14.53 -4.42 1.59
C PHE A 171 15.41 -4.37 0.34
N ARG A 172 14.81 -4.06 -0.82
CA ARG A 172 15.63 -3.35 -1.79
C ARG A 172 16.02 -2.02 -1.11
N PRO A 173 17.32 -1.69 -0.92
CA PRO A 173 17.67 -0.27 -0.79
C PRO A 173 16.93 0.42 -1.92
N ARG A 174 16.07 1.39 -1.57
CA ARG A 174 15.14 1.99 -2.53
C ARG A 174 15.95 2.35 -3.75
N SER A 175 15.74 1.56 -4.81
CA SER A 175 16.53 1.67 -6.01
C SER A 175 16.30 3.09 -6.53
N PRO A 176 17.33 3.77 -7.08
CA PRO A 176 17.04 4.84 -8.02
C PRO A 176 15.95 4.35 -8.98
N ALA A 177 15.06 5.27 -9.37
CA ALA A 177 13.99 4.96 -10.32
C ALA A 177 14.57 4.11 -11.44
N SER A 178 13.93 2.98 -11.73
CA SER A 178 14.42 2.03 -12.73
C SER A 178 14.84 2.76 -14.00
N SER A 179 15.94 2.33 -14.61
CA SER A 179 16.51 3.00 -15.79
C SER A 179 15.46 3.16 -16.90
N ASP A 180 14.49 2.24 -16.99
CA ASP A 180 13.36 2.32 -17.91
C ASP A 180 12.36 3.43 -17.54
N LEU A 181 11.99 3.58 -16.26
CA LEU A 181 11.18 4.72 -15.81
C LEU A 181 11.89 6.04 -16.09
N LEU A 182 13.19 6.11 -15.84
CA LEU A 182 13.99 7.31 -16.11
C LEU A 182 14.04 7.66 -17.61
N LYS A 183 14.17 6.66 -18.50
CA LYS A 183 14.07 6.86 -19.96
C LYS A 183 12.71 7.41 -20.36
N VAL A 184 11.62 6.87 -19.82
CA VAL A 184 10.25 7.36 -20.10
C VAL A 184 10.08 8.80 -19.63
N LEU A 185 10.53 9.14 -18.42
CA LEU A 185 10.46 10.51 -17.90
C LEU A 185 11.26 11.51 -18.75
N LYS A 186 12.46 11.13 -19.20
CA LYS A 186 13.28 11.95 -20.11
C LYS A 186 12.57 12.17 -21.44
N PHE A 187 11.97 11.13 -21.99
CA PHE A 187 11.22 11.23 -23.24
C PHE A 187 10.02 12.18 -23.08
N ILE A 188 9.25 12.05 -22.01
CA ILE A 188 8.14 12.95 -21.67
C ILE A 188 8.60 14.39 -21.47
N LEU A 189 9.72 14.61 -20.77
CA LEU A 189 10.31 15.93 -20.59
C LEU A 189 10.71 16.55 -21.94
N SER A 190 11.30 15.75 -22.85
CA SER A 190 11.68 16.21 -24.19
C SER A 190 10.47 16.61 -25.04
N LEU A 191 9.36 15.89 -24.90
CA LEU A 191 8.10 16.20 -25.57
C LEU A 191 7.51 17.51 -25.03
N SER A 192 7.50 17.64 -23.70
CA SER A 192 6.93 18.81 -23.02
C SER A 192 7.64 20.11 -23.40
N LYS A 193 8.96 20.08 -23.58
CA LYS A 193 9.76 21.26 -23.96
C LYS A 193 9.57 21.71 -25.40
N LYS A 194 9.11 20.83 -26.30
CA LYS A 194 8.95 21.13 -27.72
C LYS A 194 7.54 21.58 -28.08
N GLU A 195 6.62 21.61 -27.11
CA GLU A 195 5.19 21.89 -27.33
C GLU A 195 4.58 21.05 -28.47
N ILE A 196 5.09 19.83 -28.67
CA ILE A 196 4.64 18.96 -29.75
C ILE A 196 3.29 18.38 -29.35
N HIS A 197 2.26 18.68 -30.14
CA HIS A 197 1.00 17.94 -30.08
C HIS A 197 1.26 16.45 -30.35
N LEU A 198 1.03 15.62 -29.33
CA LEU A 198 1.21 14.19 -29.48
C LEU A 198 0.18 13.60 -30.42
N THR A 199 0.65 12.76 -31.34
CA THR A 199 -0.25 11.86 -32.06
C THR A 199 -0.88 10.86 -31.08
N GLN A 200 -2.09 10.39 -31.40
CA GLN A 200 -2.75 9.32 -30.64
C GLN A 200 -1.86 8.08 -30.50
N ALA A 201 -1.06 7.76 -31.53
CA ALA A 201 -0.11 6.65 -31.51
C ALA A 201 0.96 6.83 -30.43
N THR A 202 1.58 8.01 -30.33
CA THR A 202 2.60 8.30 -29.32
C THR A 202 2.01 8.31 -27.91
N SER A 203 0.77 8.77 -27.74
CA SER A 203 0.06 8.66 -26.46
C SER A 203 -0.15 7.22 -26.04
N SER A 204 -0.67 6.39 -26.95
CA SER A 204 -0.91 4.97 -26.68
C SER A 204 0.38 4.24 -26.36
N PHE A 205 1.48 4.59 -27.04
CA PHE A 205 2.81 4.09 -26.76
C PHE A 205 3.28 4.46 -25.34
N LEU A 206 3.16 5.72 -24.93
CA LEU A 206 3.51 6.16 -23.56
C LEU A 206 2.69 5.44 -22.49
N LYS A 207 1.37 5.32 -22.70
CA LYS A 207 0.48 4.60 -21.78
C LYS A 207 0.85 3.11 -21.70
N CYS A 208 1.19 2.50 -22.82
CA CYS A 208 1.66 1.11 -22.88
C CYS A 208 2.99 0.94 -22.13
N GLN A 209 3.96 1.84 -22.32
CA GLN A 209 5.23 1.81 -21.59
C GLN A 209 5.06 1.97 -20.08
N LEU A 210 4.29 2.96 -19.65
CA LEU A 210 3.98 3.17 -18.22
C LEU A 210 3.24 1.97 -17.62
N SER A 211 2.29 1.39 -18.36
CA SER A 211 1.59 0.17 -17.95
C SER A 211 2.56 -1.00 -17.81
N SER A 212 3.44 -1.22 -18.79
CA SER A 212 4.45 -2.29 -18.76
C SER A 212 5.37 -2.16 -17.54
N ILE A 213 5.89 -0.95 -17.27
CA ILE A 213 6.71 -0.69 -16.08
C ILE A 213 5.91 -0.93 -14.81
N SER A 214 4.64 -0.49 -14.74
CA SER A 214 3.78 -0.69 -13.56
C SER A 214 3.43 -2.15 -13.28
N THR A 215 3.47 -3.01 -14.31
CA THR A 215 3.25 -4.45 -14.14
C THR A 215 4.46 -5.20 -13.62
N ASN A 216 5.64 -4.55 -13.56
CA ASN A 216 6.84 -5.14 -13.00
C ASN A 216 6.65 -5.37 -11.48
N PRO A 217 6.71 -6.62 -10.98
CA PRO A 217 6.49 -6.92 -9.57
C PRO A 217 7.56 -6.32 -8.65
N LEU A 218 8.69 -5.88 -9.21
CA LEU A 218 9.83 -5.33 -8.48
C LEU A 218 9.75 -3.80 -8.30
N ILE A 219 8.67 -3.17 -8.76
CA ILE A 219 8.51 -1.72 -8.67
C ILE A 219 8.26 -1.28 -7.23
N SER A 220 9.00 -0.26 -6.79
CA SER A 220 8.80 0.31 -5.46
C SER A 220 7.52 1.14 -5.38
N ALA A 221 6.96 1.32 -4.17
CA ALA A 221 5.82 2.21 -3.95
C ALA A 221 6.11 3.66 -4.39
N PHE A 222 7.37 4.09 -4.28
CA PHE A 222 7.84 5.39 -4.74
C PHE A 222 7.77 5.50 -6.27
N GLU A 223 8.31 4.53 -7.00
CA GLU A 223 8.22 4.48 -8.46
C GLU A 223 6.79 4.36 -8.95
N GLN A 224 5.95 3.55 -8.28
CA GLN A 224 4.53 3.47 -8.60
C GLN A 224 3.85 4.84 -8.50
N THR A 225 4.23 5.64 -7.50
CA THR A 225 3.72 7.01 -7.34
C THR A 225 4.18 7.92 -8.48
N ILE A 226 5.45 7.80 -8.89
CA ILE A 226 6.00 8.51 -10.05
C ILE A 226 5.25 8.11 -11.32
N ILE A 227 4.96 6.82 -11.56
CA ILE A 227 4.21 6.36 -12.74
C ILE A 227 2.80 6.95 -12.78
N ILE A 228 2.10 6.98 -11.64
CA ILE A 228 0.76 7.55 -11.56
C ILE A 228 0.82 9.06 -11.83
N ALA A 229 1.76 9.77 -11.19
CA ALA A 229 1.99 11.20 -11.45
C ALA A 229 2.29 11.45 -12.93
N THR A 230 3.14 10.62 -13.53
CA THR A 230 3.52 10.72 -14.95
C THR A 230 2.32 10.54 -15.86
N SER A 231 1.45 9.55 -15.57
CA SER A 231 0.25 9.29 -16.35
C SER A 231 -0.69 10.50 -16.35
N ILE A 232 -0.90 11.10 -15.17
CA ILE A 232 -1.71 12.32 -15.00
C ILE A 232 -1.06 13.52 -15.69
N TYR A 233 0.25 13.66 -15.56
CA TYR A 233 1.03 14.71 -16.22
C TYR A 233 0.89 14.63 -17.75
N VAL A 234 0.95 13.43 -18.34
CA VAL A 234 0.79 13.24 -19.80
C VAL A 234 -0.59 13.72 -20.26
N ASP A 235 -1.64 13.33 -19.54
CA ASP A 235 -3.02 13.75 -19.85
C ASP A 235 -3.20 15.28 -19.71
N PHE A 236 -2.63 15.90 -18.67
CA PHE A 236 -2.80 17.32 -18.42
C PHE A 236 -1.88 18.22 -19.27
N VAL A 237 -0.58 17.97 -19.24
CA VAL A 237 0.42 18.85 -19.86
C VAL A 237 0.52 18.60 -21.35
N ILE A 238 0.52 17.33 -21.79
CA ILE A 238 0.79 17.02 -23.20
C ILE A 238 -0.49 16.92 -24.03
N HIS A 239 -1.56 16.33 -23.49
CA HIS A 239 -2.84 16.27 -24.20
C HIS A 239 -3.70 17.51 -24.03
N HIS A 240 -3.23 18.48 -23.24
CA HIS A 240 -3.97 19.69 -22.91
C HIS A 240 -5.39 19.41 -22.40
N ILE A 241 -5.63 18.23 -21.80
CA ILE A 241 -6.95 17.87 -21.29
C ILE A 241 -7.24 18.83 -20.15
N SER A 242 -8.35 19.57 -20.27
CA SER A 242 -8.81 20.44 -19.20
C SER A 242 -8.95 19.60 -17.93
N PRO A 243 -8.46 20.06 -16.78
CA PRO A 243 -8.57 19.25 -15.57
C PRO A 243 -10.02 19.02 -15.12
N LYS A 244 -10.98 19.80 -15.66
CA LYS A 244 -12.42 19.57 -15.49
C LYS A 244 -12.89 18.30 -16.22
N ASP A 245 -12.23 17.96 -17.33
CA ASP A 245 -12.53 16.81 -18.18
C ASP A 245 -11.75 15.56 -17.74
N ILE A 246 -10.65 15.75 -17.01
CA ILE A 246 -10.02 14.67 -16.23
C ILE A 246 -11.06 14.26 -15.19
N LYS A 247 -11.67 13.08 -15.35
CA LYS A 247 -12.63 12.53 -14.38
C LYS A 247 -11.99 12.62 -13.00
N TRP A 248 -12.43 13.61 -12.23
CA TRP A 248 -11.85 14.02 -10.94
C TRP A 248 -11.75 12.86 -9.94
N ASN A 249 -12.64 11.87 -10.12
CA ASN A 249 -12.73 10.62 -9.37
C ASN A 249 -12.06 9.41 -10.02
N SER A 250 -11.15 9.60 -10.99
CA SER A 250 -10.37 8.48 -11.52
C SER A 250 -9.64 7.81 -10.35
N ALA A 251 -9.60 6.47 -10.37
CA ALA A 251 -8.90 5.71 -9.34
C ALA A 251 -7.43 6.17 -9.21
N ALA A 252 -6.82 6.58 -10.32
CA ALA A 252 -5.46 7.10 -10.40
C ALA A 252 -5.25 8.40 -9.62
N ASN A 253 -6.15 9.39 -9.72
CA ASN A 253 -6.01 10.66 -8.98
C ASN A 253 -6.11 10.43 -7.47
N ARG A 254 -7.10 9.62 -7.04
CA ARG A 254 -7.24 9.25 -5.63
C ARG A 254 -6.00 8.51 -5.15
N GLN A 255 -5.50 7.56 -5.94
CA GLN A 255 -4.28 6.84 -5.61
C GLN A 255 -3.06 7.79 -5.50
N LEU A 256 -2.91 8.75 -6.41
CA LEU A 256 -1.82 9.73 -6.38
C LEU A 256 -1.82 10.57 -5.10
N VAL A 257 -2.98 11.15 -4.77
CA VAL A 257 -3.14 11.98 -3.55
C VAL A 257 -2.80 11.14 -2.31
N LEU A 258 -3.33 9.93 -2.25
CA LEU A 258 -3.11 9.03 -1.13
C LEU A 258 -1.65 8.60 -1.01
N SER A 259 -0.96 8.30 -2.12
CA SER A 259 0.46 7.97 -2.14
C SER A 259 1.34 9.16 -1.76
N THR A 260 0.98 10.36 -2.22
CA THR A 260 1.70 11.61 -1.88
C THR A 260 1.63 11.90 -0.39
N MET A 261 0.51 11.61 0.27
CA MET A 261 0.39 11.74 1.73
C MET A 261 1.24 10.70 2.48
N GLN A 262 1.36 9.49 1.93
CA GLN A 262 2.14 8.39 2.55
C GLN A 262 3.64 8.61 2.47
N LEU A 263 4.13 9.25 1.39
CA LEU A 263 5.56 9.49 1.15
C LEU A 263 6.12 10.74 1.86
N ARG A 264 5.38 11.32 2.83
CA ARG A 264 5.79 12.54 3.55
C ARG A 264 6.50 12.26 4.87
N SER A 265 7.10 11.09 5.05
CA SER A 265 8.00 10.93 6.20
C SER A 265 9.17 11.93 6.06
N LYS A 266 9.68 12.44 7.18
CA LYS A 266 10.77 13.42 7.17
C LYS A 266 11.97 12.92 6.34
N ARG A 267 12.31 11.64 6.50
CA ARG A 267 13.36 10.97 5.74
C ARG A 267 13.09 10.96 4.23
N ASP A 268 11.86 10.64 3.81
CA ASP A 268 11.50 10.59 2.39
C ASP A 268 11.61 11.97 1.74
N MET A 269 11.23 13.02 2.48
CA MET A 269 11.35 14.40 2.05
C MET A 269 12.81 14.84 1.96
N ASP A 270 13.67 14.42 2.88
CA ASP A 270 15.10 14.73 2.85
C ASP A 270 15.80 14.06 1.65
N GLU A 271 15.45 12.81 1.34
CA GLU A 271 16.08 12.05 0.25
C GLU A 271 15.51 12.39 -1.14
N ASN A 272 14.18 12.55 -1.23
CA ASN A 272 13.42 12.61 -2.48
C ASN A 272 12.55 13.86 -2.61
N GLY A 273 12.77 14.89 -1.79
CA GLY A 273 11.92 16.09 -1.70
C GLY A 273 11.61 16.73 -3.05
N ILE A 274 12.60 16.86 -3.95
CA ILE A 274 12.42 17.43 -5.28
C ILE A 274 11.42 16.61 -6.14
N VAL A 275 11.52 15.29 -6.10
CA VAL A 275 10.63 14.40 -6.86
C VAL A 275 9.23 14.43 -6.26
N LEU A 276 9.13 14.40 -4.93
CA LEU A 276 7.86 14.46 -4.21
C LEU A 276 7.16 15.82 -4.35
N GLU A 277 7.92 16.90 -4.53
CA GLU A 277 7.40 18.23 -4.83
C GLU A 277 6.74 18.25 -6.22
N TRP A 278 7.37 17.64 -7.23
CA TRP A 278 6.77 17.47 -8.56
C TRP A 278 5.51 16.60 -8.50
N VAL A 279 5.57 15.42 -7.86
CA VAL A 279 4.40 14.55 -7.64
C VAL A 279 3.26 15.30 -6.97
N SER A 280 3.56 16.08 -5.92
CA SER A 280 2.58 16.89 -5.21
C SER A 280 1.99 17.99 -6.10
N ALA A 281 2.80 18.62 -6.96
CA ALA A 281 2.33 19.62 -7.90
C ALA A 281 1.34 19.01 -8.91
N VAL A 282 1.65 17.83 -9.48
CA VAL A 282 0.74 17.09 -10.35
C VAL A 282 -0.55 16.69 -9.62
N ALA A 283 -0.47 16.27 -8.36
CA ALA A 283 -1.67 15.97 -7.58
C ALA A 283 -2.55 17.23 -7.39
N ARG A 284 -1.94 18.39 -7.11
CA ARG A 284 -2.66 19.66 -6.94
C ARG A 284 -3.36 20.12 -8.21
N THR A 285 -2.74 19.94 -9.39
CA THR A 285 -3.37 20.33 -10.66
C THR A 285 -4.64 19.54 -10.96
N THR A 286 -4.77 18.33 -10.40
CA THR A 286 -6.03 17.60 -10.46
C THR A 286 -7.07 18.09 -9.45
N PHE A 287 -6.68 18.69 -8.32
CA PHE A 287 -7.59 18.97 -7.20
C PHE A 287 -8.15 20.40 -7.18
N PHE A 288 -7.43 21.42 -7.64
CA PHE A 288 -7.79 22.83 -7.36
C PHE A 288 -8.51 23.58 -8.49
N VAL A 289 -9.02 22.87 -9.49
CA VAL A 289 -9.44 23.46 -10.78
C VAL A 289 -10.76 24.26 -10.70
N GLY A 290 -11.42 24.23 -9.54
CA GLY A 290 -12.63 25.02 -9.27
C GLY A 290 -12.49 26.12 -8.23
N LEU A 291 -11.32 26.33 -7.62
CA LEU A 291 -11.19 27.14 -6.40
C LEU A 291 -10.34 28.41 -6.52
N ILE A 292 -9.57 28.59 -7.60
CA ILE A 292 -8.60 29.68 -7.77
C ILE A 292 -8.61 30.12 -9.25
N ASP A 293 -8.26 31.38 -9.53
CA ASP A 293 -7.90 31.88 -10.88
C ASP A 293 -6.86 30.96 -11.53
N TRP A 294 -7.36 30.01 -12.29
CA TRP A 294 -6.59 28.94 -12.89
C TRP A 294 -6.07 29.41 -14.24
N ASP A 295 -4.77 29.69 -14.32
CA ASP A 295 -4.05 29.91 -15.58
C ASP A 295 -3.39 28.58 -16.02
N PRO A 296 -3.94 27.89 -17.04
CA PRO A 296 -3.44 26.60 -17.49
C PRO A 296 -1.99 26.68 -17.99
N GLU A 297 -1.59 27.78 -18.63
CA GLU A 297 -0.25 27.89 -19.21
C GLU A 297 0.79 28.09 -18.11
N ARG A 298 0.51 28.96 -17.14
CA ARG A 298 1.39 29.11 -15.97
C ARG A 298 1.57 27.80 -15.21
N GLN A 299 0.48 27.04 -15.01
CA GLN A 299 0.54 25.74 -14.34
C GLN A 299 1.31 24.70 -15.15
N ARG A 300 1.16 24.69 -16.48
CA ARG A 300 1.97 23.83 -17.37
C ARG A 300 3.46 24.15 -17.25
N SER A 301 3.84 25.42 -17.35
CA SER A 301 5.24 25.84 -17.23
C SER A 301 5.84 25.44 -15.86
N GLU A 302 5.10 25.64 -14.77
CA GLU A 302 5.54 25.23 -13.42
C GLU A 302 5.76 23.72 -13.33
N LEU A 303 4.84 22.91 -13.89
CA LEU A 303 4.97 21.46 -13.89
C LEU A 303 6.15 20.96 -14.72
N ILE A 304 6.42 21.59 -15.88
CA ILE A 304 7.56 21.25 -16.74
C ILE A 304 8.88 21.54 -16.00
N GLU A 305 8.99 22.70 -15.34
CA GLU A 305 10.18 23.07 -14.58
C GLU A 305 10.43 22.09 -13.42
N LYS A 306 9.38 21.72 -12.68
CA LYS A 306 9.48 20.73 -11.59
C LYS A 306 9.83 19.35 -12.11
N LEU A 307 9.28 18.92 -13.24
CA LEU A 307 9.64 17.64 -13.87
C LEU A 307 11.13 17.63 -14.24
N GLU A 308 11.66 18.72 -14.80
CA GLU A 308 13.08 18.82 -15.12
C GLU A 308 13.97 18.64 -13.90
N LYS A 309 13.64 19.31 -12.79
CA LYS A 309 14.39 19.16 -11.52
C LYS A 309 14.29 17.73 -10.98
N ALA A 310 13.11 17.11 -11.05
CA ALA A 310 12.89 15.73 -10.62
C ALA A 310 13.72 14.74 -11.46
N VAL A 311 13.73 14.88 -12.79
CA VAL A 311 14.53 14.03 -13.69
C VAL A 311 16.03 14.16 -13.38
N LYS A 312 16.55 15.38 -13.25
CA LYS A 312 17.97 15.61 -12.89
C LYS A 312 18.33 14.98 -11.55
N ARG A 313 17.44 15.04 -10.56
CA ARG A 313 17.65 14.40 -9.26
C ARG A 313 17.71 12.87 -9.39
N LEU A 314 16.79 12.27 -10.16
CA LEU A 314 16.76 10.83 -10.39
C LEU A 314 18.00 10.34 -11.15
N GLU A 315 18.50 11.11 -12.13
CA GLU A 315 19.77 10.82 -12.81
C GLU A 315 20.97 10.83 -11.87
N GLY A 316 20.99 11.78 -10.92
CA GLY A 316 22.06 11.87 -9.93
C GLY A 316 22.06 10.74 -8.91
N LEU A 317 20.94 10.02 -8.75
CA LEU A 317 20.82 8.86 -7.89
C LEU A 317 21.20 7.54 -8.59
N ASP A 318 21.26 7.55 -9.93
CA ASP A 318 21.63 6.39 -10.77
C ASP A 318 23.16 6.24 -10.95
N LYS A 319 23.94 7.25 -10.51
CA LYS A 319 25.41 7.29 -10.56
C LYS A 319 26.02 6.83 -9.24
#